data_AF-A0A8S2VF00-F1
#
_entry.id   AF-A0A8S2VF00-F1
#
_cell.length_a   1.000
_cell.length_b   1.000
_cell.length_c   1.000
_cell.angle_alpha   90.00
_cell.angle_beta   90.00
_cell.angle_gamma   90.00
#
_symmetry.space_group_name_H-M   'P 1'
#
loop_
_entity.id
_entity.type
_entity.pdbx_description
1 polymer ?
#
loop_
_entity_poly.entity_id
_entity_poly.type
_entity_poly.pdbx_seq_one_letter_code
_entity_poly.pdbx_strand_id
1 'polypeptide(L)'
;MGGLISTNRYFSTSRDINISLGFLSKSNSTNERVFFEIQADPQITGVVCADISTLGSMSWEQEVLFSLNPVFQIVSIYFDSTHDAWKV
;
A
#
# COMPACT_ATOMS: atom_id res chain seq x y z
N MET A 1 -16.91 11.28 2.18
CA MET A 1 -16.39 10.19 3.04
C MET A 1 -15.05 10.65 3.61
N GLY A 2 -14.69 10.23 4.83
CA GLY A 2 -13.51 10.69 5.56
C GLY A 2 -13.10 9.72 6.67
N GLY A 3 -12.75 8.50 6.28
CA GLY A 3 -12.31 7.44 7.21
C GLY A 3 -10.79 7.46 7.42
N LEU A 4 -10.34 6.88 8.53
CA LEU A 4 -8.94 6.58 8.78
C LEU A 4 -8.74 5.07 8.77
N ILE A 5 -7.64 4.61 8.17
CA ILE A 5 -7.18 3.21 8.26
C ILE A 5 -5.83 3.21 8.96
N SER A 6 -5.65 2.24 9.86
CA SER A 6 -4.35 1.96 10.46
C SER A 6 -4.06 0.47 10.41
N THR A 7 -2.79 0.11 10.25
CA THR A 7 -2.34 -1.29 10.34
C THR A 7 -1.52 -1.48 11.61
N ASN A 8 -1.50 -2.69 12.18
CA ASN A 8 -0.75 -2.98 13.42
C ASN A 8 0.63 -3.61 13.16
N ARG A 9 1.16 -3.43 11.95
CA ARG A 9 2.44 -4.00 11.48
C ARG A 9 3.15 -2.97 10.61
N TYR A 10 4.37 -3.31 10.20
CA TYR A 10 5.00 -2.60 9.08
C TYR A 10 4.11 -2.74 7.85
N PHE A 11 4.00 -1.68 7.07
CA PHE A 11 3.19 -1.67 5.87
C PHE A 11 4.09 -1.53 4.64
N SER A 12 4.29 -2.65 3.96
CA SER A 12 5.11 -2.75 2.75
C SER A 12 4.31 -2.25 1.56
N THR A 13 4.94 -1.40 0.75
CA THR A 13 4.35 -0.81 -0.46
C THR A 13 5.39 -0.77 -1.56
N SER A 14 4.97 -0.63 -2.82
CA SER A 14 5.86 -0.51 -3.97
C SER A 14 5.56 0.77 -4.74
N ARG A 15 6.60 1.39 -5.31
CA ARG A 15 6.45 2.45 -6.31
C ARG A 15 6.11 1.91 -7.71
N ASP A 16 6.22 0.60 -7.92
CA ASP A 16 5.83 -0.08 -9.17
C ASP A 16 4.48 -0.78 -9.00
N ILE A 17 3.48 -0.29 -9.72
CA ILE A 17 2.11 -0.83 -9.71
C ILE A 17 2.05 -2.32 -10.06
N ASN A 18 2.93 -2.81 -10.93
CA ASN A 18 2.90 -4.22 -11.36
C ASN A 18 3.27 -5.16 -10.22
N ILE A 19 4.18 -4.72 -9.35
CA ILE A 19 4.57 -5.46 -8.14
C ILE A 19 3.37 -5.55 -7.19
N SER A 20 2.70 -4.43 -6.92
CA SER A 20 1.51 -4.37 -6.07
C SER A 20 0.34 -5.21 -6.61
N LEU A 21 0.07 -5.16 -7.91
CA LEU A 21 -0.93 -6.02 -8.56
C LEU A 21 -0.56 -7.51 -8.48
N GLY A 22 0.73 -7.83 -8.50
CA GLY A 22 1.24 -9.17 -8.23
C GLY A 22 0.86 -9.70 -6.84
N PHE A 23 0.76 -8.85 -5.82
CA PHE A 23 0.27 -9.24 -4.50
C PHE A 23 -1.25 -9.39 -4.44
N LEU A 24 -1.99 -8.58 -5.21
CA LEU A 24 -3.44 -8.63 -5.30
C LEU A 24 -3.96 -9.95 -5.87
N SER A 25 -3.25 -10.49 -6.87
CA SER A 25 -3.61 -11.73 -7.58
C SER A 25 -3.27 -13.03 -6.85
N LYS A 26 -2.45 -12.98 -5.79
CA LYS A 26 -1.96 -14.18 -5.07
C LYS A 26 -2.93 -14.72 -4.00
N SER A 27 -4.08 -14.07 -3.78
CA SER A 27 -5.01 -14.40 -2.70
C SER A 27 -6.15 -15.31 -3.17
N ASN A 28 -6.15 -16.57 -2.75
CA ASN A 28 -7.28 -17.52 -2.93
C ASN A 28 -8.32 -17.43 -1.78
N SER A 29 -8.37 -16.29 -1.08
CA SER A 29 -9.19 -16.16 0.13
C SER A 29 -10.62 -15.67 -0.18
N THR A 30 -11.54 -15.92 0.74
CA THR A 30 -12.89 -15.34 0.77
C THR A 30 -12.92 -13.84 1.11
N ASN A 31 -11.76 -13.20 1.25
CA ASN A 31 -11.67 -11.79 1.63
C ASN A 31 -11.79 -10.89 0.40
N GLU A 32 -12.32 -9.69 0.62
CA GLU A 32 -12.36 -8.63 -0.40
C GLU A 32 -10.94 -8.27 -0.85
N ARG A 33 -10.77 -8.13 -2.16
CA ARG A 33 -9.51 -7.65 -2.75
C ARG A 33 -9.50 -6.14 -2.71
N VAL A 34 -8.44 -5.59 -2.11
CA VAL A 34 -8.28 -4.15 -1.96
C VAL A 34 -6.90 -3.73 -2.48
N PHE A 35 -6.89 -2.74 -3.36
CA PHE A 35 -5.69 -2.11 -3.88
C PHE A 35 -5.55 -0.72 -3.28
N PHE A 36 -4.52 -0.50 -2.46
CA PHE A 36 -4.26 0.78 -1.82
C PHE A 36 -3.35 1.66 -2.68
N GLU A 37 -3.83 2.84 -3.07
CA GLU A 37 -3.03 3.88 -3.72
C GLU A 37 -2.72 4.98 -2.71
N ILE A 38 -1.48 5.03 -2.27
CA ILE A 38 -1.06 5.94 -1.20
C ILE A 38 -0.29 7.11 -1.79
N GLN A 39 -0.84 8.31 -1.61
CA GLN A 39 -0.08 9.54 -1.78
C GLN A 39 0.62 9.88 -0.47
N ALA A 40 1.92 9.62 -0.40
CA ALA A 40 2.75 9.95 0.76
C ALA A 40 3.62 11.17 0.47
N ASP A 41 3.57 12.17 1.35
CA ASP A 41 4.54 13.26 1.39
C ASP A 41 5.50 13.03 2.56
N PRO A 42 6.77 12.70 2.31
CA PRO A 42 7.75 12.42 3.37
C PRO A 42 8.10 13.66 4.21
N GLN A 43 7.64 14.86 3.83
CA GLN A 43 7.78 16.08 4.64
C GLN A 43 6.73 16.19 5.75
N ILE A 44 5.65 15.40 5.70
CA ILE A 44 4.62 15.40 6.74
C ILE A 44 5.16 14.71 8.00
N THR A 45 5.23 15.48 9.08
CA THR A 45 5.64 14.96 10.40
C THR A 45 4.59 14.00 10.96
N GLY A 46 4.99 12.80 11.36
CA GLY A 46 4.15 11.85 12.11
C GLY A 46 4.01 10.45 11.50
N VAL A 47 4.37 10.28 10.23
CA VAL A 47 4.47 8.97 9.59
C VAL A 47 5.92 8.76 9.17
N VAL A 48 6.52 7.65 9.58
CA VAL A 48 7.88 7.29 9.18
C VAL A 48 7.79 6.25 8.07
N CYS A 49 8.36 6.58 6.92
CA CYS A 49 8.56 5.64 5.82
C CYS A 49 9.97 5.77 5.25
N ALA A 50 10.47 4.69 4.66
CA ALA A 50 11.78 4.68 4.01
C ALA A 50 11.70 3.95 2.67
N ASP A 51 12.37 4.49 1.65
CA ASP A 51 12.69 3.72 0.44
C ASP A 51 13.80 2.73 0.81
N ILE A 52 13.47 1.44 0.78
CA ILE A 52 14.40 0.35 1.08
C ILE A 52 14.76 -0.45 -0.18
N SER A 53 14.43 0.06 -1.37
CA SER A 53 14.77 -0.57 -2.65
C SER A 53 16.28 -0.72 -2.86
N THR A 54 17.09 0.07 -2.16
CA THR A 54 18.56 -0.05 -2.22
C THR A 54 19.14 -1.03 -1.19
N LEU A 55 18.31 -1.55 -0.29
CA LEU A 55 18.70 -2.41 0.82
C LEU A 55 18.27 -3.85 0.53
N GLY A 56 19.19 -4.66 0.01
CA GLY A 56 19.00 -6.12 -0.11
C GLY A 56 18.81 -6.63 -1.54
N SER A 57 18.38 -7.89 -1.65
CA SER A 57 18.32 -8.64 -2.91
C SER A 57 17.05 -8.39 -3.75
N MET A 58 16.06 -7.67 -3.20
CA MET A 58 14.76 -7.43 -3.82
C MET A 58 14.61 -5.98 -4.31
N SER A 59 15.69 -5.37 -4.78
CA SER A 59 15.69 -3.96 -5.23
C SER A 59 14.69 -3.66 -6.35
N TRP A 60 14.37 -4.67 -7.15
CA TRP A 60 13.38 -4.60 -8.23
C TRP A 60 11.94 -4.40 -7.73
N GLU A 61 11.65 -4.66 -6.45
CA GLU A 61 10.32 -4.40 -5.87
C GLU A 61 10.05 -2.92 -5.62
N GLN A 62 11.06 -2.05 -5.70
CA GLN A 62 10.94 -0.61 -5.45
C GLN A 62 10.21 -0.29 -4.13
N GLU A 63 10.55 -1.04 -3.09
CA GLU A 63 9.80 -1.04 -1.84
C GLU A 63 9.97 0.27 -1.06
N VAL A 64 8.83 0.82 -0.63
CA VAL A 64 8.75 1.84 0.41
C VAL A 64 8.06 1.22 1.62
N LEU A 65 8.76 1.18 2.75
CA LEU A 65 8.28 0.55 3.97
C LEU A 65 7.85 1.61 4.97
N PHE A 66 6.59 1.55 5.39
CA PHE A 66 6.07 2.36 6.48
C PHE A 66 6.32 1.66 7.82
N SER A 67 6.69 2.45 8.84
CA SER A 67 6.88 1.99 10.22
C SER A 67 5.60 1.41 10.82
N LEU A 68 5.71 0.84 12.02
CA LEU A 68 4.56 0.32 12.76
C LEU A 68 3.47 1.38 12.96
N ASN A 69 2.22 0.93 12.90
CA ASN A 69 1.03 1.75 13.17
C ASN A 69 0.89 3.00 12.28
N PRO A 70 1.11 2.89 10.95
CA PRO A 70 0.86 4.02 10.08
C PRO A 70 -0.65 4.29 10.01
N VAL A 71 -1.02 5.56 9.93
CA VAL A 71 -2.42 6.00 9.80
C VAL A 71 -2.58 6.71 8.46
N PHE A 72 -3.56 6.28 7.68
CA PHE A 72 -3.88 6.82 6.37
C PHE A 72 -5.30 7.38 6.36
N GLN A 73 -5.48 8.53 5.73
CA GLN A 73 -6.80 9.07 5.43
C GLN A 73 -7.32 8.47 4.12
N ILE A 74 -8.54 7.94 4.15
CA ILE A 74 -9.24 7.52 2.94
C ILE A 74 -9.78 8.76 2.22
N VAL A 75 -9.30 8.98 1.00
CA VAL A 75 -9.76 10.07 0.13
C VAL A 75 -10.90 9.61 -0.77
N SER A 76 -10.81 8.40 -1.32
CA SER A 76 -11.80 7.83 -2.24
C SER A 76 -11.89 6.32 -2.09
N ILE A 77 -13.05 5.75 -2.46
CA ILE A 77 -13.23 4.31 -2.59
C ILE A 77 -14.04 4.07 -3.86
N TYR A 78 -13.55 3.21 -4.74
CA TYR A 78 -14.31 2.79 -5.91
C TYR A 78 -13.91 1.37 -6.33
N PHE A 79 -14.82 0.69 -7.01
CA PHE A 79 -14.55 -0.65 -7.52
C PHE A 79 -13.85 -0.54 -8.88
N ASP A 80 -12.67 -1.15 -8.99
CA ASP A 80 -11.93 -1.29 -10.24
C ASP A 80 -12.28 -2.63 -10.89
N SER A 81 -13.13 -2.58 -11.92
CA SER A 81 -13.54 -3.76 -12.67
C SER A 81 -12.41 -4.40 -13.47
N THR A 82 -11.34 -3.67 -13.78
CA THR A 82 -10.20 -4.22 -14.55
C THR A 82 -9.40 -5.20 -13.70
N HIS A 83 -9.21 -4.88 -12.42
CA HIS A 83 -8.47 -5.72 -11.48
C HIS A 83 -9.38 -6.50 -10.50
N ASP A 84 -10.70 -6.33 -10.64
CA ASP A 84 -11.73 -6.99 -9.84
C ASP A 84 -11.50 -6.80 -8.33
N ALA A 85 -11.22 -5.53 -7.97
CA ALA A 85 -10.81 -5.14 -6.62
C ALA A 85 -11.32 -3.75 -6.26
N TRP A 86 -11.48 -3.49 -4.97
CA TRP A 86 -11.73 -2.15 -4.46
C TRP A 86 -10.44 -1.36 -4.44
N LYS A 87 -10.41 -0.23 -5.13
CA LYS A 87 -9.31 0.74 -5.04
C LYS A 87 -9.63 1.77 -3.96
N VAL A 88 -8.67 1.94 -3.05
CA VAL A 88 -8.76 2.80 -1.85
C VAL A 88 -7.57 3.74 -1.80
#